data_AF-A0AAQ3U259-F1
#
_entry.id   AF-A0AAQ3U259-F1
#
_cell.length_a   1.000
_cell.length_b   1.000
_cell.length_c   1.000
_cell.angle_alpha   90.00
_cell.angle_beta   90.00
_cell.angle_gamma   90.00
#
_symmetry.space_group_name_H-M   'P 1'
#
loop_
_entity.id
_entity.type
_entity.pdbx_description
1 polymer ?
#
loop_
_entity_poly.entity_id
_entity_poly.type
_entity_poly.pdbx_seq_one_letter_code
_entity_poly.pdbx_strand_id
1 'polypeptide(L)'
;MHEELENFERNHVRDLVEPPPNCRPIGTKWVFKNKQGEDGMVVRNKARLPGVSSKEGIDYEETFAPVARLEAIRILLAFAASKGFKLQQMDVKSAFLNGFIEEVYVRQPPGFESARFPDRQAPRAWYARLKSFLLKSGFVIGSVDKTLFLLSRGGDTLIVQIYVDDIIFGGSSHALVSSFAEQMNREFEMSLMGELQFFLGLQIKQGPEGTFVHQAKYTRDILKKFEMGDSKPMTTPMSTNTALDADEDGEAVDQKEFRGMIGSLLYLTATRPDIQFAVCLCARYQASPRTSHRQAVKRIFRYLKFTPELGLWYSSGSSFSLRGFSDADHAGYRIDRKSTSGTCQLLETSLVSWSSRKQASVAFSTTKAEYVAAASCCSQLLWMKATLRARLDALIPLLVDSTSAISVAKNPVLHSRTKHIDVRFHFLRDHYEKGDIDLIH
;
A
#
# COMPACT_ATOMS: atom_id res chain seq x y z
N MET A 1 -15.25 -15.26 19.91
CA MET A 1 -14.84 -14.84 21.28
C MET A 1 -14.17 -16.01 21.95
N HIS A 2 -14.89 -17.05 22.41
CA HIS A 2 -14.29 -18.29 22.92
C HIS A 2 -13.17 -18.85 22.01
N GLU A 3 -13.43 -19.06 20.71
CA GLU A 3 -12.42 -19.49 19.70
C GLU A 3 -11.11 -18.65 19.66
N GLU A 4 -11.17 -17.36 20.01
CA GLU A 4 -9.99 -16.47 20.09
C GLU A 4 -9.31 -16.57 21.47
N LEU A 5 -10.09 -16.80 22.53
CA LEU A 5 -9.60 -16.96 23.91
C LEU A 5 -8.93 -18.31 24.13
N GLU A 6 -9.57 -19.39 23.68
CA GLU A 6 -9.01 -20.75 23.61
C GLU A 6 -7.71 -20.78 22.76
N ASN A 7 -7.54 -19.82 21.84
CA ASN A 7 -6.31 -19.65 21.07
C ASN A 7 -5.18 -19.07 21.93
N PHE A 8 -5.45 -18.03 22.71
CA PHE A 8 -4.49 -17.48 23.67
C PHE A 8 -4.06 -18.54 24.71
N GLU A 9 -5.01 -19.36 25.17
CA GLU A 9 -4.77 -20.48 26.09
C GLU A 9 -3.91 -21.58 25.44
N ARG A 10 -4.31 -22.10 24.27
CA ARG A 10 -3.62 -23.20 23.57
C ARG A 10 -2.17 -22.89 23.18
N ASN A 11 -1.84 -21.63 22.95
CA ASN A 11 -0.50 -21.20 22.57
C ASN A 11 0.34 -20.66 23.75
N HIS A 12 -0.17 -20.69 24.98
CA HIS A 12 0.55 -20.26 26.20
C HIS A 12 1.11 -18.82 26.18
N VAL A 13 0.46 -17.89 25.47
CA VAL A 13 1.03 -16.55 25.19
C VAL A 13 0.78 -15.53 26.29
N ARG A 14 0.22 -16.00 27.41
CA ARG A 14 -0.26 -15.11 28.46
C ARG A 14 0.35 -15.44 29.83
N ASP A 15 1.21 -14.52 30.29
CA ASP A 15 1.49 -14.03 31.70
C ASP A 15 -0.22 -12.13 33.32
N LEU A 16 -1.42 -12.39 33.98
CA LEU A 16 -2.08 -11.65 35.07
C LEU A 16 -1.24 -11.73 36.36
N VAL A 17 -0.02 -11.23 36.28
CA VAL A 17 0.69 -10.66 37.42
C VAL A 17 -0.01 -9.38 37.84
N GLU A 18 0.17 -8.99 39.09
CA GLU A 18 -0.18 -7.64 39.52
C GLU A 18 0.69 -6.63 38.74
N PRO A 19 0.12 -5.52 38.24
CA PRO A 19 0.88 -4.53 37.49
C PRO A 19 1.97 -3.92 38.38
N PRO A 20 3.24 -3.84 37.94
CA PRO A 20 4.31 -3.27 38.74
C PRO A 20 4.01 -1.86 39.24
N PRO A 21 4.58 -1.43 40.38
CA PRO A 21 4.47 -0.05 40.83
C PRO A 21 4.83 0.95 39.70
N ASN A 22 3.93 1.90 39.46
CA ASN A 22 3.95 2.89 38.36
C ASN A 22 3.60 2.38 36.94
N CYS A 23 3.30 1.09 36.74
CA CYS A 23 2.80 0.59 35.46
C CYS A 23 1.36 1.07 35.17
N ARG A 24 1.03 1.31 33.90
CA ARG A 24 -0.31 1.67 33.42
C ARG A 24 -0.82 0.62 32.42
N PRO A 25 -1.55 -0.43 32.87
CA PRO A 25 -1.96 -1.51 31.99
C PRO A 25 -2.95 -1.05 30.92
N ILE A 26 -2.66 -1.42 29.68
CA ILE A 26 -3.36 -0.98 28.46
C ILE A 26 -4.81 -1.49 28.48
N GLY A 27 -5.81 -0.62 28.27
CA GLY A 27 -7.21 -1.05 28.17
C GLY A 27 -7.47 -1.99 27.00
N THR A 28 -8.58 -2.75 26.98
CA THR A 28 -8.95 -3.59 25.82
C THR A 28 -10.42 -3.42 25.45
N LYS A 29 -10.76 -3.69 24.18
CA LYS A 29 -12.15 -3.66 23.70
C LYS A 29 -12.37 -4.66 22.56
N TRP A 30 -13.46 -5.41 22.61
CA TRP A 30 -13.87 -6.26 21.50
C TRP A 30 -14.25 -5.45 20.25
N VAL A 31 -13.68 -5.83 19.12
CA VAL A 31 -14.01 -5.30 17.79
C VAL A 31 -14.45 -6.46 16.90
N PHE A 32 -15.67 -6.38 16.36
CA PHE A 32 -16.27 -7.42 15.54
C PHE A 32 -16.24 -7.02 14.05
N LYS A 33 -15.88 -7.95 13.18
CA LYS A 33 -15.93 -7.79 11.71
C LYS A 33 -16.23 -9.12 11.02
N ASN A 34 -17.24 -9.11 10.16
CA ASN A 34 -17.60 -10.28 9.38
C ASN A 34 -16.68 -10.35 8.13
N LYS A 35 -15.95 -11.46 7.94
CA LYS A 35 -15.41 -11.84 6.62
C LYS A 35 -16.60 -12.30 5.76
N GLN A 36 -16.78 -11.72 4.58
CA GLN A 36 -17.84 -12.05 3.63
C GLN A 36 -17.26 -12.50 2.28
N GLY A 37 -17.91 -13.47 1.63
CA GLY A 37 -17.54 -14.00 0.31
C GLY A 37 -17.79 -13.04 -0.86
N GLU A 38 -17.56 -13.49 -2.09
CA GLU A 38 -17.84 -12.72 -3.32
C GLU A 38 -19.32 -12.36 -3.48
N ASP A 39 -20.18 -13.30 -3.10
CA ASP A 39 -21.65 -13.19 -2.99
C ASP A 39 -22.12 -12.14 -1.96
N GLY A 40 -21.26 -11.74 -1.02
CA GLY A 40 -21.62 -10.90 0.12
C GLY A 40 -22.17 -11.67 1.34
N MET A 41 -22.32 -13.00 1.26
CA MET A 41 -22.70 -13.82 2.40
C MET A 41 -21.57 -13.87 3.44
N VAL A 42 -21.93 -14.07 4.71
CA VAL A 42 -20.97 -14.06 5.82
C VAL A 42 -20.30 -15.43 5.91
N VAL A 43 -18.99 -15.47 5.62
CA VAL A 43 -18.18 -16.69 5.62
C VAL A 43 -17.55 -16.96 6.99
N ARG A 44 -17.16 -15.91 7.74
CA ARG A 44 -16.66 -16.05 9.12
C ARG A 44 -16.86 -14.79 9.94
N ASN A 45 -17.41 -14.91 11.14
CA ASN A 45 -17.47 -13.82 12.11
C ASN A 45 -16.12 -13.71 12.85
N LYS A 46 -15.29 -12.68 12.56
CA LYS A 46 -14.03 -12.47 13.30
C LYS A 46 -14.24 -11.45 14.42
N ALA A 47 -13.95 -11.86 15.65
CA ALA A 47 -13.68 -10.93 16.75
C ALA A 47 -12.20 -10.55 16.76
N ARG A 48 -11.85 -9.44 17.40
CA ARG A 48 -10.48 -9.04 17.74
C ARG A 48 -10.51 -8.32 19.09
N LEU A 49 -9.42 -8.35 19.83
CA LEU A 49 -9.26 -7.65 21.11
C LEU A 49 -8.08 -6.66 21.06
N PRO A 50 -8.17 -5.55 20.30
CA PRO A 50 -7.15 -4.50 20.32
C PRO A 50 -7.01 -3.84 21.70
N GLY A 51 -5.79 -3.38 21.99
CA GLY A 51 -5.49 -2.45 23.07
C GLY A 51 -6.10 -1.06 22.82
N VAL A 52 -6.52 -0.38 23.88
CA VAL A 52 -7.27 0.89 23.87
C VAL A 52 -6.74 1.86 24.93
N SER A 53 -5.42 2.03 24.98
CA SER A 53 -4.77 3.20 25.59
C SER A 53 -3.27 3.18 25.31
N SER A 54 -2.82 4.00 24.36
CA SER A 54 -1.40 4.25 24.11
C SER A 54 -1.24 5.70 23.66
N LYS A 55 -0.21 6.39 24.15
CA LYS A 55 0.09 7.79 23.80
C LYS A 55 1.28 7.86 22.87
N GLU A 56 1.06 8.47 21.72
CA GLU A 56 2.11 8.88 20.77
C GLU A 56 3.16 9.72 21.51
N GLY A 57 4.44 9.35 21.40
CA GLY A 57 5.56 10.00 22.09
C GLY A 57 5.77 9.61 23.57
N ILE A 58 5.14 8.55 24.08
CA ILE A 58 5.45 7.97 25.41
C ILE A 58 5.65 6.46 25.31
N ASP A 59 4.70 5.74 24.67
CA ASP A 59 4.72 4.27 24.60
C ASP A 59 5.32 3.73 23.28
N TYR A 60 5.93 4.62 22.47
CA TYR A 60 6.29 4.35 21.07
C TYR A 60 7.62 4.98 20.67
N GLU A 61 8.64 4.14 20.45
CA GLU A 61 9.76 4.47 19.55
C GLU A 61 9.93 3.40 18.45
N GLU A 62 10.00 2.09 18.77
CA GLU A 62 10.17 1.02 17.74
C GLU A 62 9.27 -0.25 17.91
N THR A 63 7.96 -0.14 18.11
CA THR A 63 7.10 -1.32 18.33
C THR A 63 6.53 -2.00 17.07
N PHE A 64 6.73 -1.46 15.87
CA PHE A 64 6.10 -1.97 14.64
C PHE A 64 6.93 -3.07 13.93
N ALA A 65 6.28 -4.20 13.63
CA ALA A 65 6.82 -5.17 12.67
C ALA A 65 6.88 -4.55 11.25
N PRO A 66 7.82 -4.94 10.37
CA PRO A 66 7.87 -4.42 9.01
C PRO A 66 6.63 -4.87 8.23
N VAL A 67 5.98 -3.92 7.56
CA VAL A 67 4.76 -4.13 6.76
C VAL A 67 5.09 -3.90 5.29
N ALA A 68 4.73 -4.84 4.42
CA ALA A 68 4.95 -4.70 2.98
C ALA A 68 4.20 -3.48 2.43
N ARG A 69 4.86 -2.67 1.60
CA ARG A 69 4.20 -1.53 0.93
C ARG A 69 3.19 -2.05 -0.10
N LEU A 70 2.09 -1.33 -0.30
CA LEU A 70 1.09 -1.67 -1.33
C LEU A 70 1.71 -1.65 -2.75
N GLU A 71 2.73 -0.83 -2.97
CA GLU A 71 3.57 -0.86 -4.16
C GLU A 71 4.30 -2.21 -4.31
N ALA A 72 4.89 -2.74 -3.23
CA ALA A 72 5.58 -4.04 -3.25
C ALA A 72 4.60 -5.20 -3.54
N ILE A 73 3.39 -5.15 -2.99
CA ILE A 73 2.31 -6.11 -3.31
C ILE A 73 1.91 -6.04 -4.79
N ARG A 74 1.75 -4.84 -5.36
CA ARG A 74 1.46 -4.67 -6.80
C ARG A 74 2.62 -5.15 -7.68
N ILE A 75 3.87 -4.91 -7.27
CA ILE A 75 5.08 -5.42 -7.94
C ILE A 75 5.13 -6.95 -7.88
N LEU A 76 4.82 -7.58 -6.74
CA LEU A 76 4.74 -9.04 -6.60
C LEU A 76 3.67 -9.64 -7.53
N LEU A 77 2.48 -9.05 -7.57
CA LEU A 77 1.38 -9.48 -8.44
C LEU A 77 1.76 -9.37 -9.93
N ALA A 78 2.39 -8.26 -10.34
CA ALA A 78 2.85 -8.08 -11.71
C ALA A 78 4.03 -9.01 -12.09
N PHE A 79 4.98 -9.23 -11.17
CA PHE A 79 6.05 -10.22 -11.34
C PHE A 79 5.46 -11.62 -11.53
N ALA A 80 4.57 -12.04 -10.64
CA ALA A 80 3.96 -13.36 -10.68
C ALA A 80 3.19 -13.58 -11.99
N ALA A 81 2.39 -12.60 -12.42
CA ALA A 81 1.73 -12.62 -13.72
C ALA A 81 2.75 -12.78 -14.87
N SER A 82 3.82 -11.96 -14.92
CA SER A 82 4.84 -12.03 -15.98
C SER A 82 5.51 -13.42 -16.10
N LYS A 83 5.66 -14.13 -14.97
CA LYS A 83 6.27 -15.46 -14.90
C LYS A 83 5.27 -16.63 -14.91
N GLY A 84 3.97 -16.36 -15.02
CA GLY A 84 2.92 -17.38 -14.92
C GLY A 84 2.83 -18.05 -13.54
N PHE A 85 3.39 -17.45 -12.49
CA PHE A 85 3.35 -17.99 -11.14
C PHE A 85 1.95 -17.80 -10.54
N LYS A 86 1.28 -18.90 -10.18
CA LYS A 86 0.02 -18.87 -9.42
C LYS A 86 0.33 -18.58 -7.95
N LEU A 87 -0.06 -17.42 -7.46
CA LEU A 87 0.11 -17.03 -6.07
C LEU A 87 -0.96 -17.69 -5.19
N GLN A 88 -0.50 -18.20 -4.05
CA GLN A 88 -1.30 -18.79 -2.97
C GLN A 88 -1.19 -17.93 -1.70
N GLN A 89 -2.12 -18.15 -0.77
CA GLN A 89 -2.15 -17.48 0.54
C GLN A 89 -2.20 -18.49 1.68
N MET A 90 -1.46 -18.21 2.75
CA MET A 90 -1.62 -18.86 4.06
C MET A 90 -2.03 -17.83 5.10
N ASP A 91 -3.08 -18.15 5.88
CA ASP A 91 -3.52 -17.42 7.07
C ASP A 91 -2.90 -18.14 8.27
N VAL A 92 -2.06 -17.46 9.05
CA VAL A 92 -1.50 -18.06 10.26
C VAL A 92 -2.63 -18.17 11.28
N LYS A 93 -2.84 -19.39 11.80
CA LYS A 93 -3.64 -19.58 13.01
C LYS A 93 -2.93 -18.86 14.14
N SER A 94 -3.34 -17.62 14.35
CA SER A 94 -2.89 -16.77 15.44
C SER A 94 -1.39 -16.45 15.33
N ALA A 95 -0.98 -15.73 14.27
CA ALA A 95 0.39 -15.20 14.14
C ALA A 95 0.85 -14.38 15.36
N PHE A 96 -0.08 -13.68 16.02
CA PHE A 96 0.17 -13.02 17.31
C PHE A 96 0.77 -13.94 18.39
N LEU A 97 0.65 -15.26 18.24
CA LEU A 97 0.85 -16.22 19.32
C LEU A 97 2.14 -17.06 19.18
N ASN A 98 2.94 -16.80 18.15
CA ASN A 98 4.09 -17.62 17.77
C ASN A 98 5.46 -16.95 18.00
N GLY A 99 5.55 -15.93 18.86
CA GLY A 99 6.77 -15.15 19.11
C GLY A 99 7.08 -14.90 20.59
N PHE A 100 8.37 -14.82 20.94
CA PHE A 100 8.88 -14.50 22.28
C PHE A 100 9.18 -13.00 22.43
N ILE A 101 8.69 -12.35 23.49
CA ILE A 101 8.78 -10.89 23.68
C ILE A 101 9.13 -10.53 25.13
N GLU A 102 9.69 -9.33 25.31
CA GLU A 102 9.74 -8.57 26.56
C GLU A 102 8.31 -8.18 27.06
N GLU A 103 8.21 -7.75 28.31
CA GLU A 103 6.97 -7.74 29.07
C GLU A 103 6.11 -6.48 28.85
N VAL A 104 4.80 -6.67 28.75
CA VAL A 104 3.78 -5.61 28.65
C VAL A 104 2.57 -6.01 29.47
N TYR A 105 1.86 -5.02 30.02
CA TYR A 105 0.72 -5.24 30.91
C TYR A 105 -0.56 -4.74 30.24
N VAL A 106 -1.55 -5.62 30.11
CA VAL A 106 -2.79 -5.39 29.38
C VAL A 106 -3.99 -5.76 30.27
N ARG A 107 -5.05 -4.97 30.26
CA ARG A 107 -6.29 -5.24 31.02
C ARG A 107 -7.08 -6.36 30.37
N GLN A 108 -7.65 -7.21 31.21
CA GLN A 108 -8.46 -8.35 30.79
C GLN A 108 -9.62 -7.95 29.86
N PRO A 109 -9.99 -8.79 28.88
CA PRO A 109 -11.12 -8.55 28.00
C PRO A 109 -12.42 -8.32 28.78
N PRO A 110 -13.19 -7.25 28.51
CA PRO A 110 -14.51 -7.05 29.11
C PRO A 110 -15.41 -8.27 28.90
N GLY A 111 -16.00 -8.77 30.00
CA GLY A 111 -16.86 -9.96 30.02
C GLY A 111 -16.11 -11.30 30.08
N PHE A 112 -14.78 -11.30 30.17
CA PHE A 112 -13.93 -12.49 30.30
C PHE A 112 -12.82 -12.24 31.33
N GLU A 113 -13.24 -11.97 32.57
CA GLU A 113 -12.35 -11.66 33.69
C GLU A 113 -12.07 -12.93 34.50
N SER A 114 -10.79 -13.31 34.56
CA SER A 114 -10.27 -14.52 35.20
C SER A 114 -9.24 -14.16 36.26
N ALA A 115 -8.88 -15.11 37.13
CA ALA A 115 -7.81 -14.95 38.12
C ALA A 115 -6.43 -15.41 37.61
N ARG A 116 -6.25 -15.65 36.29
CA ARG A 116 -5.06 -16.33 35.75
C ARG A 116 -4.57 -15.86 34.36
N PHE A 117 -3.26 -15.55 34.33
CA PHE A 117 -2.25 -15.72 33.26
C PHE A 117 -1.99 -14.59 32.16
N PRO A 118 -0.74 -13.99 32.13
CA PRO A 118 -0.05 -12.40 31.08
C PRO A 118 0.25 -12.09 29.55
N ASP A 119 -0.65 -11.47 28.76
CA ASP A 119 -0.40 -11.17 27.31
C ASP A 119 0.87 -10.33 26.97
N ARG A 120 1.71 -10.77 26.01
CA ARG A 120 2.93 -10.06 25.51
C ARG A 120 2.83 -9.60 24.03
N GLN A 121 3.75 -8.74 23.52
CA GLN A 121 3.65 -8.08 22.19
C GLN A 121 3.89 -8.93 20.91
N ALA A 122 3.34 -10.13 20.82
CA ALA A 122 2.90 -10.76 19.58
C ALA A 122 3.72 -10.54 18.25
N PRO A 123 3.48 -9.50 17.40
CA PRO A 123 3.77 -9.61 15.96
C PRO A 123 5.24 -9.42 15.57
N ARG A 124 6.01 -8.60 16.32
CA ARG A 124 7.44 -8.34 16.04
C ARG A 124 8.26 -9.62 16.21
N ALA A 125 7.93 -10.42 17.22
CA ALA A 125 8.63 -11.67 17.53
C ALA A 125 8.17 -12.84 16.65
N TRP A 126 6.90 -12.88 16.26
CA TRP A 126 6.42 -13.78 15.19
C TRP A 126 7.27 -13.63 13.93
N TYR A 127 7.36 -12.40 13.41
CA TYR A 127 8.20 -12.10 12.24
C TYR A 127 9.67 -12.48 12.48
N ALA A 128 10.21 -12.30 13.69
CA ALA A 128 11.58 -12.70 14.02
C ALA A 128 11.80 -14.23 13.99
N ARG A 129 10.87 -15.03 14.55
CA ARG A 129 10.93 -16.51 14.49
C ARG A 129 10.80 -16.98 13.04
N LEU A 130 9.79 -16.48 12.32
CA LEU A 130 9.54 -16.82 10.91
C LEU A 130 10.73 -16.47 10.02
N LYS A 131 11.28 -15.25 10.11
CA LYS A 131 12.51 -14.84 9.41
C LYS A 131 13.67 -15.79 9.71
N SER A 132 13.86 -16.16 10.97
CA SER A 132 14.95 -17.05 11.39
C SER A 132 14.80 -18.46 10.82
N PHE A 133 13.57 -18.97 10.72
CA PHE A 133 13.26 -20.23 10.04
C PHE A 133 13.53 -20.14 8.53
N LEU A 134 13.01 -19.12 7.84
CA LEU A 134 13.18 -18.96 6.40
C LEU A 134 14.67 -18.85 6.01
N LEU A 135 15.46 -18.08 6.76
CA LEU A 135 16.91 -17.98 6.52
C LEU A 135 17.62 -19.34 6.70
N LYS A 136 17.25 -20.14 7.73
CA LYS A 136 17.78 -21.51 7.92
C LYS A 136 17.35 -22.47 6.80
N SER A 137 16.16 -22.29 6.23
CA SER A 137 15.63 -23.08 5.11
C SER A 137 16.21 -22.70 3.73
N GLY A 138 17.15 -21.73 3.69
CA GLY A 138 17.88 -21.30 2.50
C GLY A 138 17.28 -20.13 1.75
N PHE A 139 16.31 -19.40 2.32
CA PHE A 139 15.77 -18.19 1.70
C PHE A 139 16.72 -17.00 1.85
N VAL A 140 16.76 -16.14 0.84
CA VAL A 140 17.46 -14.84 0.86
C VAL A 140 16.43 -13.71 1.04
N ILE A 141 16.54 -12.98 2.15
CA ILE A 141 15.72 -11.79 2.44
C ILE A 141 16.07 -10.62 1.50
N GLY A 142 15.08 -9.81 1.13
CA GLY A 142 15.21 -8.66 0.24
C GLY A 142 16.17 -7.55 0.72
N SER A 143 16.72 -6.80 -0.24
CA SER A 143 17.68 -5.70 -0.01
C SER A 143 16.99 -4.51 0.63
N VAL A 144 15.84 -4.12 0.07
CA VAL A 144 15.03 -3.00 0.55
C VAL A 144 13.84 -3.51 1.35
N ASP A 145 12.94 -4.27 0.73
CA ASP A 145 11.84 -4.91 1.43
C ASP A 145 12.33 -6.09 2.29
N LYS A 146 12.09 -6.03 3.59
CA LYS A 146 12.45 -7.08 4.56
C LYS A 146 11.36 -8.12 4.77
N THR A 147 10.20 -7.92 4.15
CA THR A 147 9.09 -8.88 4.14
C THR A 147 9.07 -9.77 2.90
N LEU A 148 9.90 -9.45 1.89
CA LEU A 148 10.14 -10.27 0.70
C LEU A 148 11.30 -11.25 0.94
N PHE A 149 11.07 -12.52 0.61
CA PHE A 149 12.03 -13.62 0.69
C PHE A 149 12.03 -14.41 -0.62
N LEU A 150 13.22 -14.80 -1.09
CA LEU A 150 13.43 -15.54 -2.33
C LEU A 150 14.18 -16.84 -2.04
N LEU A 151 13.73 -17.96 -2.60
CA LEU A 151 14.44 -19.24 -2.57
C LEU A 151 14.67 -19.72 -4.00
N SER A 152 15.91 -20.08 -4.33
CA SER A 152 16.25 -20.71 -5.61
C SER A 152 16.85 -22.09 -5.37
N ARG A 153 16.33 -23.12 -6.04
CA ARG A 153 16.80 -24.52 -5.94
C ARG A 153 16.76 -25.18 -7.32
N GLY A 154 17.91 -25.61 -7.84
CA GLY A 154 17.97 -26.37 -9.11
C GLY A 154 17.47 -25.63 -10.36
N GLY A 155 17.37 -24.30 -10.32
CA GLY A 155 16.77 -23.47 -11.37
C GLY A 155 15.35 -23.01 -11.04
N ASP A 156 14.61 -23.76 -10.20
CA ASP A 156 13.33 -23.31 -9.67
C ASP A 156 13.49 -22.12 -8.74
N THR A 157 12.48 -21.25 -8.73
CA THR A 157 12.39 -20.08 -7.83
C THR A 157 11.04 -20.06 -7.13
N LEU A 158 11.07 -19.84 -5.82
CA LEU A 158 9.92 -19.59 -4.96
C LEU A 158 10.05 -18.20 -4.34
N ILE A 159 8.96 -17.44 -4.37
CA ILE A 159 8.86 -16.10 -3.83
C ILE A 159 7.85 -16.12 -2.69
N VAL A 160 8.20 -15.47 -1.57
CA VAL A 160 7.39 -15.39 -0.35
C VAL A 160 7.35 -13.93 0.11
N GLN A 161 6.16 -13.40 0.34
CA GLN A 161 5.94 -12.04 0.85
C GLN A 161 5.06 -12.12 2.11
N ILE A 162 5.58 -11.61 3.22
CA ILE A 162 4.90 -11.61 4.52
C ILE A 162 4.14 -10.28 4.69
N TYR A 163 2.93 -10.33 5.21
CA TYR A 163 2.19 -9.16 5.68
C TYR A 163 1.57 -9.48 7.04
N VAL A 164 2.32 -9.20 8.11
CA VAL A 164 1.90 -9.43 9.50
C VAL A 164 1.48 -10.89 9.76
N ASP A 165 0.18 -11.19 9.64
CA ASP A 165 -0.43 -12.51 9.87
C ASP A 165 -0.58 -13.33 8.57
N ASP A 166 -0.62 -12.67 7.42
CA ASP A 166 -0.83 -13.27 6.10
C ASP A 166 0.51 -13.54 5.39
N ILE A 167 0.62 -14.66 4.69
CA ILE A 167 1.76 -14.95 3.79
C ILE A 167 1.24 -15.20 2.37
N ILE A 168 1.73 -14.40 1.41
CA ILE A 168 1.58 -14.66 -0.02
C ILE A 168 2.82 -15.42 -0.50
N PHE A 169 2.65 -16.44 -1.34
CA PHE A 169 3.78 -17.14 -1.95
C PHE A 169 3.41 -17.74 -3.31
N GLY A 170 4.43 -18.02 -4.13
CA GLY A 170 4.29 -18.71 -5.41
C GLY A 170 5.63 -18.84 -6.13
N GLY A 171 5.71 -19.73 -7.11
CA GLY A 171 6.97 -20.08 -7.75
C GLY A 171 6.80 -20.83 -9.07
N SER A 172 7.93 -21.18 -9.69
CA SER A 172 7.99 -21.86 -10.99
C SER A 172 7.54 -23.32 -10.96
N SER A 173 7.66 -23.98 -9.81
CA SER A 173 7.35 -25.41 -9.64
C SER A 173 6.31 -25.64 -8.55
N HIS A 174 5.24 -26.35 -8.92
CA HIS A 174 4.19 -26.76 -7.99
C HIS A 174 4.75 -27.60 -6.83
N ALA A 175 5.75 -28.45 -7.07
CA ALA A 175 6.37 -29.26 -6.01
C ALA A 175 7.09 -28.39 -4.96
N LEU A 176 7.75 -27.31 -5.40
CA LEU A 176 8.40 -26.36 -4.49
C LEU A 176 7.39 -25.53 -3.70
N VAL A 177 6.28 -25.13 -4.32
CA VAL A 177 5.15 -24.42 -3.67
C VAL A 177 4.45 -25.32 -2.63
N SER A 178 4.12 -26.57 -2.98
CA SER A 178 3.52 -27.54 -2.06
C SER A 178 4.43 -27.88 -0.88
N SER A 179 5.71 -28.19 -1.14
CA SER A 179 6.65 -28.54 -0.07
C SER A 179 6.89 -27.37 0.90
N PHE A 180 6.83 -26.12 0.42
CA PHE A 180 6.84 -24.94 1.28
C PHE A 180 5.59 -24.87 2.15
N ALA A 181 4.39 -25.01 1.57
CA ALA A 181 3.14 -25.00 2.33
C ALA A 181 3.08 -26.10 3.41
N GLU A 182 3.59 -27.31 3.11
CA GLU A 182 3.71 -28.41 4.07
C GLU A 182 4.67 -28.08 5.22
N GLN A 183 5.87 -27.56 4.92
CA GLN A 183 6.85 -27.15 5.92
C GLN A 183 6.31 -26.04 6.83
N MET A 184 5.61 -25.07 6.25
CA MET A 184 5.04 -23.92 6.94
C MET A 184 3.84 -24.31 7.82
N ASN A 185 2.99 -25.23 7.36
CA ASN A 185 1.94 -25.83 8.19
C ASN A 185 2.52 -26.63 9.36
N ARG A 186 3.59 -27.41 9.13
CA ARG A 186 4.21 -28.27 10.17
C ARG A 186 4.94 -27.48 11.28
N GLU A 187 5.59 -26.37 10.96
CA GLU A 187 6.35 -25.56 11.93
C GLU A 187 5.48 -24.53 12.68
N PHE A 188 4.38 -24.07 12.07
CA PHE A 188 3.62 -22.89 12.53
C PHE A 188 2.09 -23.04 12.47
N GLU A 189 1.55 -24.25 12.27
CA GLU A 189 0.11 -24.56 12.14
C GLU A 189 -0.65 -23.72 11.08
N MET A 190 0.08 -23.16 10.11
CA MET A 190 -0.46 -22.28 9.08
C MET A 190 -1.45 -22.99 8.16
N SER A 191 -2.62 -22.37 7.99
CA SER A 191 -3.67 -22.94 7.15
C SER A 191 -3.60 -22.36 5.74
N LEU A 192 -3.44 -23.24 4.75
CA LEU A 192 -3.49 -22.89 3.34
C LEU A 192 -4.90 -22.41 2.98
N MET A 193 -5.02 -21.16 2.53
CA MET A 193 -6.28 -20.58 2.04
C MET A 193 -6.53 -20.89 0.56
N GLY A 194 -5.54 -21.49 -0.13
CA GLY A 194 -5.60 -21.81 -1.55
C GLY A 194 -5.06 -20.67 -2.42
N GLU A 195 -5.70 -20.43 -3.56
CA GLU A 195 -5.35 -19.34 -4.46
C GLU A 195 -5.53 -17.96 -3.80
N LEU A 196 -4.59 -17.05 -4.07
CA LEU A 196 -4.70 -15.65 -3.69
C LEU A 196 -5.83 -14.96 -4.48
N GLN A 197 -7.03 -14.95 -3.90
CA GLN A 197 -8.22 -14.28 -4.43
C GLN A 197 -8.51 -12.93 -3.74
N PHE A 198 -8.13 -12.79 -2.46
CA PHE A 198 -8.47 -11.64 -1.62
C PHE A 198 -7.31 -11.21 -0.73
N PHE A 199 -6.79 -10.01 -0.91
CA PHE A 199 -5.67 -9.53 -0.10
C PHE A 199 -5.76 -8.04 0.18
N LEU A 200 -5.72 -7.64 1.46
CA LEU A 200 -5.85 -6.25 1.92
C LEU A 200 -7.07 -5.49 1.35
N GLY A 201 -8.14 -6.22 0.98
CA GLY A 201 -9.33 -5.65 0.33
C GLY A 201 -9.19 -5.36 -1.17
N LEU A 202 -8.11 -5.83 -1.79
CA LEU A 202 -8.01 -6.09 -3.23
C LEU A 202 -8.71 -7.42 -3.55
N GLN A 203 -9.39 -7.47 -4.69
CA GLN A 203 -9.89 -8.69 -5.34
C GLN A 203 -8.93 -9.05 -6.48
N ILE A 204 -8.52 -10.30 -6.55
CA ILE A 204 -7.44 -10.78 -7.42
C ILE A 204 -7.95 -11.99 -8.21
N LYS A 205 -7.83 -11.95 -9.54
CA LYS A 205 -8.19 -13.06 -10.44
C LYS A 205 -7.00 -13.41 -11.30
N GLN A 206 -6.44 -14.62 -11.12
CA GLN A 206 -5.20 -15.04 -11.79
C GLN A 206 -5.51 -16.03 -12.91
N GLY A 207 -5.33 -15.63 -14.16
CA GLY A 207 -5.51 -16.46 -15.36
C GLY A 207 -4.19 -16.73 -16.09
N PRO A 208 -4.21 -17.55 -17.15
CA PRO A 208 -3.02 -17.84 -17.96
C PRO A 208 -2.50 -16.60 -18.73
N GLU A 209 -3.39 -15.67 -19.08
CA GLU A 209 -3.07 -14.43 -19.80
C GLU A 209 -2.58 -13.28 -18.89
N GLY A 210 -2.73 -13.43 -17.56
CA GLY A 210 -2.43 -12.35 -16.63
C GLY A 210 -3.22 -12.39 -15.32
N THR A 211 -3.01 -11.38 -14.49
CA THR A 211 -3.73 -11.17 -13.23
C THR A 211 -4.52 -9.86 -13.27
N PHE A 212 -5.81 -9.94 -12.96
CA PHE A 212 -6.69 -8.78 -12.77
C PHE A 212 -6.79 -8.41 -11.28
N VAL A 213 -6.63 -7.14 -10.95
CA VAL A 213 -6.64 -6.63 -9.57
C VAL A 213 -7.62 -5.47 -9.46
N HIS A 214 -8.72 -5.66 -8.73
CA HIS A 214 -9.83 -4.71 -8.67
C HIS A 214 -10.43 -4.61 -7.25
N GLN A 215 -11.35 -3.67 -7.04
CA GLN A 215 -12.03 -3.47 -5.75
C GLN A 215 -13.55 -3.33 -5.91
N ALA A 216 -14.14 -4.01 -6.90
CA ALA A 216 -15.54 -3.82 -7.31
C ALA A 216 -16.55 -3.97 -6.16
N LYS A 217 -16.33 -4.92 -5.24
CA LYS A 217 -17.13 -5.07 -4.02
C LYS A 217 -17.05 -3.81 -3.15
N TYR A 218 -15.85 -3.33 -2.85
CA TYR A 218 -15.66 -2.09 -2.07
C TYR A 218 -16.26 -0.86 -2.78
N THR A 219 -16.15 -0.77 -4.12
CA THR A 219 -16.80 0.28 -4.92
C THR A 219 -18.32 0.27 -4.71
N ARG A 220 -18.96 -0.91 -4.75
CA ARG A 220 -20.39 -1.06 -4.46
C ARG A 220 -20.72 -0.72 -3.00
N ASP A 221 -19.91 -1.16 -2.05
CA ASP A 221 -20.08 -0.88 -0.61
C ASP A 221 -20.04 0.63 -0.31
N ILE A 222 -19.08 1.38 -0.88
CA ILE A 222 -19.01 2.83 -0.66
C ILE A 222 -20.10 3.60 -1.41
N LEU A 223 -20.54 3.15 -2.59
CA LEU A 223 -21.69 3.72 -3.29
C LEU A 223 -22.98 3.57 -2.47
N LYS A 224 -23.17 2.44 -1.79
CA LYS A 224 -24.28 2.22 -0.85
C LYS A 224 -24.13 3.08 0.41
N LYS A 225 -22.94 3.09 1.02
CA LYS A 225 -22.62 3.85 2.26
C LYS A 225 -22.90 5.35 2.17
N PHE A 226 -22.74 5.95 0.98
CA PHE A 226 -22.94 7.38 0.75
C PHE A 226 -24.19 7.70 -0.10
N GLU A 227 -25.14 6.76 -0.19
CA GLU A 227 -26.44 6.94 -0.88
C GLU A 227 -26.30 7.34 -2.36
N MET A 228 -25.18 6.98 -2.99
CA MET A 228 -24.88 7.27 -4.39
C MET A 228 -25.45 6.21 -5.35
N GLY A 229 -26.13 5.19 -4.82
CA GLY A 229 -26.71 4.06 -5.56
C GLY A 229 -27.58 4.49 -6.74
N ASP A 230 -28.49 5.44 -6.55
CA ASP A 230 -29.44 5.89 -7.58
C ASP A 230 -28.95 7.08 -8.41
N SER A 231 -27.78 7.65 -8.06
CA SER A 231 -27.24 8.84 -8.73
C SER A 231 -27.04 8.64 -10.25
N LYS A 232 -27.25 9.69 -11.06
CA LYS A 232 -27.00 9.61 -12.51
C LYS A 232 -25.49 9.41 -12.78
N PRO A 233 -25.05 8.37 -13.51
CA PRO A 233 -23.63 8.13 -13.77
C PRO A 233 -22.95 9.30 -14.49
N MET A 234 -21.62 9.35 -14.40
CA MET A 234 -20.77 10.32 -15.11
C MET A 234 -19.60 9.59 -15.79
N THR A 235 -19.16 10.06 -16.96
CA THR A 235 -18.06 9.44 -17.73
C THR A 235 -16.66 9.82 -17.25
N THR A 236 -16.53 10.82 -16.37
CA THR A 236 -15.23 11.35 -15.88
C THR A 236 -15.30 11.78 -14.41
N PRO A 237 -14.26 11.52 -13.59
CA PRO A 237 -14.26 11.80 -12.15
C PRO A 237 -14.32 13.30 -11.83
N MET A 238 -13.79 14.13 -12.73
CA MET A 238 -13.70 15.58 -12.63
C MET A 238 -14.03 16.22 -13.99
N SER A 239 -14.30 17.52 -14.06
CA SER A 239 -14.37 18.26 -15.33
C SER A 239 -13.01 18.86 -15.65
N THR A 240 -12.66 19.01 -16.94
CA THR A 240 -11.45 19.76 -17.35
C THR A 240 -11.44 21.18 -16.81
N ASN A 241 -12.63 21.79 -16.70
CA ASN A 241 -12.82 23.15 -16.21
C ASN A 241 -13.13 23.20 -14.70
N THR A 242 -12.95 22.11 -13.95
CA THR A 242 -13.17 22.11 -12.49
C THR A 242 -12.04 22.86 -11.79
N ALA A 243 -12.29 24.13 -11.46
CA ALA A 243 -11.55 24.84 -10.45
C ALA A 243 -12.22 24.63 -9.08
N LEU A 244 -11.41 24.37 -8.05
CA LEU A 244 -11.80 24.41 -6.64
C LEU A 244 -10.86 25.38 -5.93
N ASP A 245 -11.42 26.34 -5.23
CA ASP A 245 -10.74 27.31 -4.37
C ASP A 245 -11.29 27.24 -2.95
N ALA A 246 -11.19 28.29 -2.13
CA ALA A 246 -11.60 28.22 -0.73
C ALA A 246 -13.13 28.19 -0.53
N ASP A 247 -13.91 28.70 -1.49
CA ASP A 247 -15.39 28.81 -1.41
C ASP A 247 -15.84 29.40 -0.05
N GLU A 248 -15.28 30.55 0.34
CA GLU A 248 -15.37 31.07 1.71
C GLU A 248 -16.79 31.50 2.10
N ASP A 249 -17.56 32.00 1.13
CA ASP A 249 -18.99 32.32 1.25
C ASP A 249 -19.90 31.08 1.10
N GLY A 250 -19.35 29.95 0.66
CA GLY A 250 -20.09 28.74 0.37
C GLY A 250 -20.65 28.06 1.62
N GLU A 251 -21.77 27.36 1.48
CA GLU A 251 -22.37 26.57 2.57
C GLU A 251 -21.34 25.56 3.14
N ALA A 252 -21.11 25.62 4.46
CA ALA A 252 -20.21 24.72 5.15
C ALA A 252 -20.75 23.29 5.21
N VAL A 253 -19.85 22.30 5.06
CA VAL A 253 -20.18 20.87 5.07
C VAL A 253 -19.61 20.21 6.33
N ASP A 254 -20.27 19.18 6.85
CA ASP A 254 -19.74 18.41 7.97
C ASP A 254 -18.36 17.82 7.63
N GLN A 255 -17.38 18.15 8.46
CA GLN A 255 -16.01 17.66 8.34
C GLN A 255 -15.94 16.13 8.47
N LYS A 256 -16.86 15.50 9.23
CA LYS A 256 -16.89 14.05 9.45
C LYS A 256 -17.49 13.30 8.25
N GLU A 257 -18.59 13.78 7.66
CA GLU A 257 -19.13 13.37 6.34
C GLU A 257 -18.00 13.41 5.30
N PHE A 258 -17.40 14.59 5.12
CA PHE A 258 -16.43 14.85 4.05
C PHE A 258 -15.14 14.03 4.22
N ARG A 259 -14.56 13.97 5.42
CA ARG A 259 -13.39 13.10 5.70
C ARG A 259 -13.73 11.63 5.54
N GLY A 260 -14.95 11.22 5.89
CA GLY A 260 -15.45 9.87 5.65
C GLY A 260 -15.49 9.51 4.17
N MET A 261 -15.96 10.42 3.31
CA MET A 261 -15.97 10.26 1.85
C MET A 261 -14.54 10.21 1.29
N ILE A 262 -13.70 11.19 1.62
CA ILE A 262 -12.30 11.28 1.16
C ILE A 262 -11.49 10.05 1.57
N GLY A 263 -11.61 9.60 2.83
CA GLY A 263 -10.91 8.40 3.32
C GLY A 263 -11.33 7.12 2.59
N SER A 264 -12.63 6.97 2.29
CA SER A 264 -13.12 5.86 1.47
C SER A 264 -12.61 5.92 0.02
N LEU A 265 -12.53 7.11 -0.58
CA LEU A 265 -11.99 7.27 -1.94
C LEU A 265 -10.48 7.05 -1.99
N LEU A 266 -9.72 7.54 -1.01
CA LEU A 266 -8.27 7.31 -0.90
C LEU A 266 -7.94 5.82 -0.79
N TYR A 267 -8.71 5.04 -0.03
CA TYR A 267 -8.53 3.59 0.02
C TYR A 267 -8.78 2.90 -1.33
N LEU A 268 -9.71 3.42 -2.15
CA LEU A 268 -9.98 2.92 -3.50
C LEU A 268 -8.92 3.35 -4.53
N THR A 269 -8.13 4.41 -4.26
CA THR A 269 -6.97 4.74 -5.12
C THR A 269 -5.88 3.66 -5.13
N ALA A 270 -6.02 2.59 -4.34
CA ALA A 270 -5.20 1.38 -4.40
C ALA A 270 -5.30 0.60 -5.73
N THR A 271 -6.47 0.59 -6.39
CA THR A 271 -6.65 0.05 -7.76
C THR A 271 -7.24 1.06 -8.74
N ARG A 272 -7.42 2.32 -8.34
CA ARG A 272 -8.00 3.39 -9.17
C ARG A 272 -7.06 4.58 -9.33
N PRO A 273 -5.97 4.45 -10.13
CA PRO A 273 -5.11 5.58 -10.48
C PRO A 273 -5.87 6.70 -11.19
N ASP A 274 -6.89 6.35 -11.95
CA ASP A 274 -7.78 7.22 -12.72
C ASP A 274 -8.56 8.25 -11.87
N ILE A 275 -8.82 7.96 -10.58
CA ILE A 275 -9.43 8.94 -9.65
C ILE A 275 -8.39 9.68 -8.79
N GLN A 276 -7.10 9.29 -8.84
CA GLN A 276 -6.07 9.74 -7.90
C GLN A 276 -5.98 11.28 -7.83
N PHE A 277 -5.87 11.96 -8.97
CA PHE A 277 -5.79 13.42 -9.02
C PHE A 277 -7.05 14.09 -8.43
N ALA A 278 -8.23 13.63 -8.84
CA ALA A 278 -9.50 14.21 -8.40
C ALA A 278 -9.70 14.07 -6.87
N VAL A 279 -9.36 12.90 -6.32
CA VAL A 279 -9.40 12.65 -4.87
C VAL A 279 -8.35 13.50 -4.14
N CYS A 280 -7.12 13.57 -4.64
CA CYS A 280 -6.04 14.38 -4.06
C CYS A 280 -6.22 15.90 -4.22
N LEU A 281 -7.09 16.37 -5.12
CA LEU A 281 -7.53 17.76 -5.20
C LEU A 281 -8.61 18.05 -4.15
N CYS A 282 -9.68 17.25 -4.11
CA CYS A 282 -10.76 17.42 -3.14
C CYS A 282 -10.29 17.26 -1.68
N ALA A 283 -9.34 16.36 -1.41
CA ALA A 283 -8.78 16.14 -0.07
C ALA A 283 -8.10 17.38 0.53
N ARG A 284 -7.68 18.36 -0.29
CA ARG A 284 -7.06 19.61 0.18
C ARG A 284 -8.00 20.43 1.07
N TYR A 285 -9.31 20.25 0.91
CA TYR A 285 -10.37 21.00 1.59
C TYR A 285 -10.93 20.30 2.83
N GLN A 286 -10.36 19.17 3.25
CA GLN A 286 -10.84 18.40 4.41
C GLN A 286 -10.78 19.13 5.76
N ALA A 287 -10.10 20.28 5.85
CA ALA A 287 -10.06 21.13 7.03
C ALA A 287 -11.30 22.02 7.16
N SER A 288 -11.81 22.55 6.05
CA SER A 288 -12.99 23.41 5.98
C SER A 288 -13.74 23.16 4.66
N PRO A 289 -14.51 22.06 4.56
CA PRO A 289 -15.18 21.67 3.33
C PRO A 289 -16.46 22.48 3.12
N ARG A 290 -16.83 22.65 1.85
CA ARG A 290 -17.96 23.46 1.39
C ARG A 290 -18.85 22.67 0.44
N THR A 291 -20.05 23.14 0.13
CA THR A 291 -20.97 22.39 -0.73
C THR A 291 -20.43 22.22 -2.16
N SER A 292 -19.62 23.14 -2.69
CA SER A 292 -18.85 22.95 -3.94
C SER A 292 -17.92 21.72 -3.86
N HIS A 293 -17.12 21.62 -2.79
CA HIS A 293 -16.23 20.50 -2.51
C HIS A 293 -16.99 19.18 -2.39
N ARG A 294 -18.12 19.17 -1.69
CA ARG A 294 -18.99 17.99 -1.56
C ARG A 294 -19.59 17.58 -2.91
N GLN A 295 -19.98 18.53 -3.77
CA GLN A 295 -20.43 18.24 -5.13
C GLN A 295 -19.33 17.63 -6.00
N ALA A 296 -18.09 18.12 -5.93
CA ALA A 296 -16.95 17.55 -6.63
C ALA A 296 -16.66 16.09 -6.17
N VAL A 297 -16.72 15.83 -4.86
CA VAL A 297 -16.59 14.47 -4.31
C VAL A 297 -17.75 13.57 -4.76
N LYS A 298 -19.01 14.06 -4.76
CA LYS A 298 -20.17 13.32 -5.30
C LYS A 298 -20.03 13.06 -6.80
N ARG A 299 -19.33 13.88 -7.60
CA ARG A 299 -19.00 13.57 -9.01
C ARG A 299 -18.10 12.34 -9.12
N ILE A 300 -17.07 12.21 -8.28
CA ILE A 300 -16.17 11.05 -8.28
C ILE A 300 -16.98 9.76 -8.04
N PHE A 301 -17.89 9.76 -7.06
CA PHE A 301 -18.80 8.62 -6.84
C PHE A 301 -19.72 8.34 -8.05
N ARG A 302 -20.25 9.37 -8.72
CA ARG A 302 -21.05 9.17 -9.96
C ARG A 302 -20.25 8.55 -11.10
N TYR A 303 -18.94 8.79 -11.15
CA TYR A 303 -18.02 8.13 -12.08
C TYR A 303 -17.68 6.70 -11.66
N LEU A 304 -17.53 6.43 -10.36
CA LEU A 304 -17.41 5.07 -9.83
C LEU A 304 -18.65 4.21 -10.11
N LYS A 305 -19.86 4.79 -10.09
CA LYS A 305 -21.08 4.10 -10.55
C LYS A 305 -21.07 3.78 -12.05
N PHE A 306 -20.41 4.59 -12.88
CA PHE A 306 -20.23 4.32 -14.31
C PHE A 306 -19.15 3.26 -14.59
N THR A 307 -18.17 3.13 -13.69
CA THR A 307 -17.01 2.24 -13.82
C THR A 307 -16.83 1.34 -12.58
N PRO A 308 -17.85 0.57 -12.15
CA PRO A 308 -17.81 -0.12 -10.85
C PRO A 308 -16.75 -1.22 -10.78
N GLU A 309 -16.41 -1.83 -11.92
CA GLU A 309 -15.53 -3.00 -12.01
C GLU A 309 -14.14 -2.69 -12.59
N LEU A 310 -13.84 -1.41 -12.88
CA LEU A 310 -12.52 -1.01 -13.38
C LEU A 310 -11.41 -1.29 -12.33
N GLY A 311 -10.28 -1.82 -12.81
CA GLY A 311 -9.11 -2.21 -12.03
C GLY A 311 -7.87 -2.33 -12.90
N LEU A 312 -6.82 -2.94 -12.37
CA LEU A 312 -5.51 -3.10 -13.00
C LEU A 312 -5.42 -4.46 -13.70
N TRP A 313 -4.79 -4.51 -14.87
CA TRP A 313 -4.45 -5.74 -15.57
C TRP A 313 -2.93 -5.89 -15.66
N TYR A 314 -2.41 -7.05 -15.27
CA TYR A 314 -0.99 -7.40 -15.37
C TYR A 314 -0.83 -8.60 -16.31
N SER A 315 -0.23 -8.41 -17.47
CA SER A 315 -0.16 -9.45 -18.53
C SER A 315 0.96 -10.46 -18.30
N SER A 316 0.69 -11.74 -18.56
CA SER A 316 1.70 -12.80 -18.60
C SER A 316 2.58 -12.70 -19.85
N GLY A 317 3.71 -13.44 -19.86
CA GLY A 317 4.64 -13.47 -20.99
C GLY A 317 5.38 -12.16 -21.27
N SER A 318 5.20 -11.14 -20.42
CA SER A 318 5.88 -9.86 -20.50
C SER A 318 7.38 -10.00 -20.20
N SER A 319 8.20 -9.17 -20.85
CA SER A 319 9.62 -9.01 -20.52
C SER A 319 9.80 -8.35 -19.14
N PHE A 320 11.02 -7.95 -18.76
CA PHE A 320 11.28 -7.42 -17.41
C PHE A 320 11.97 -6.05 -17.42
N SER A 321 11.37 -5.09 -18.12
CA SER A 321 11.72 -3.67 -18.07
C SER A 321 10.92 -2.92 -17.01
N LEU A 322 11.56 -1.91 -16.43
CA LEU A 322 10.97 -0.94 -15.51
C LEU A 322 11.06 0.43 -16.17
N ARG A 323 9.96 1.19 -16.20
CA ARG A 323 9.92 2.56 -16.75
C ARG A 323 9.02 3.48 -15.92
N GLY A 324 9.33 4.77 -15.94
CA GLY A 324 8.54 5.80 -15.26
C GLY A 324 8.13 6.94 -16.17
N PHE A 325 7.06 7.63 -15.78
CA PHE A 325 6.52 8.83 -16.40
C PHE A 325 6.35 9.90 -15.33
N SER A 326 6.59 11.17 -15.65
CA SER A 326 6.34 12.31 -14.76
C SER A 326 5.90 13.57 -15.50
N ASP A 327 5.04 14.34 -14.84
CA ASP A 327 4.32 15.54 -15.34
C ASP A 327 4.03 16.46 -14.13
N ALA A 328 3.95 17.78 -14.32
CA ALA A 328 3.68 18.75 -13.26
C ALA A 328 2.84 19.98 -13.68
N ASP A 329 1.53 19.90 -13.41
CA ASP A 329 0.57 21.03 -13.34
C ASP A 329 1.17 22.26 -12.61
N HIS A 330 1.69 23.22 -13.39
CA HIS A 330 2.46 24.36 -12.86
C HIS A 330 1.55 25.37 -12.17
N ALA A 331 1.77 25.55 -10.87
CA ALA A 331 1.04 26.49 -10.03
C ALA A 331 -0.50 26.35 -10.06
N GLY A 332 -1.06 25.22 -10.51
CA GLY A 332 -2.51 25.02 -10.69
C GLY A 332 -3.33 25.12 -9.42
N TYR A 333 -2.75 24.90 -8.24
CA TYR A 333 -3.46 25.14 -6.98
C TYR A 333 -3.62 26.65 -6.72
N ARG A 334 -4.84 27.15 -6.95
CA ARG A 334 -5.14 28.59 -6.98
C ARG A 334 -4.74 29.34 -5.70
N ILE A 335 -4.88 28.72 -4.53
CA ILE A 335 -4.71 29.38 -3.23
C ILE A 335 -3.24 29.70 -2.91
N ASP A 336 -2.33 28.71 -2.93
CA ASP A 336 -0.91 28.91 -2.57
C ASP A 336 0.06 28.88 -3.77
N ARG A 337 -0.48 28.78 -4.99
CA ARG A 337 0.24 28.72 -6.28
C ARG A 337 1.31 27.62 -6.36
N LYS A 338 1.22 26.57 -5.55
CA LYS A 338 2.08 25.37 -5.67
C LYS A 338 1.56 24.44 -6.78
N SER A 339 2.49 23.81 -7.47
CA SER A 339 2.23 22.87 -8.56
C SER A 339 1.71 21.52 -8.05
N THR A 340 1.08 20.73 -8.91
CA THR A 340 0.73 19.32 -8.64
C THR A 340 1.62 18.40 -9.48
N SER A 341 2.49 17.61 -8.86
CA SER A 341 3.26 16.58 -9.57
C SER A 341 2.42 15.31 -9.76
N GLY A 342 2.39 14.78 -10.98
CA GLY A 342 1.97 13.43 -11.32
C GLY A 342 3.18 12.52 -11.59
N THR A 343 3.06 11.25 -11.20
CA THR A 343 4.06 10.21 -11.54
C THR A 343 3.38 8.86 -11.75
N CYS A 344 3.82 8.09 -12.73
CA CYS A 344 3.42 6.68 -12.92
C CYS A 344 4.65 5.81 -13.14
N GLN A 345 4.71 4.62 -12.55
CA GLN A 345 5.79 3.64 -12.77
C GLN A 345 5.19 2.28 -13.18
N LEU A 346 5.67 1.78 -14.31
CA LEU A 346 5.20 0.56 -14.94
C LEU A 346 6.31 -0.49 -14.94
N LEU A 347 5.93 -1.73 -14.64
CA LEU A 347 6.69 -2.93 -14.96
C LEU A 347 6.16 -3.42 -16.31
N GLU A 348 6.89 -3.11 -17.38
CA GLU A 348 6.42 -3.16 -18.79
C GLU A 348 5.11 -2.38 -19.06
N THR A 349 4.01 -3.11 -19.17
CA THR A 349 2.62 -2.64 -19.35
C THR A 349 1.88 -2.54 -18.01
N SER A 350 2.37 -3.20 -16.97
CA SER A 350 1.73 -3.32 -15.65
C SER A 350 1.98 -2.07 -14.82
N LEU A 351 0.97 -1.21 -14.66
CA LEU A 351 1.02 -0.04 -13.79
C LEU A 351 1.00 -0.48 -12.31
N VAL A 352 2.13 -0.38 -11.63
CA VAL A 352 2.33 -0.93 -10.27
C VAL A 352 2.51 0.15 -9.19
N SER A 353 2.86 1.38 -9.58
CA SER A 353 3.02 2.51 -8.67
C SER A 353 2.62 3.81 -9.37
N TRP A 354 2.03 4.74 -8.62
CA TRP A 354 1.59 6.04 -9.12
C TRP A 354 1.46 7.04 -7.97
N SER A 355 1.47 8.34 -8.28
CA SER A 355 1.15 9.39 -7.32
C SER A 355 0.60 10.64 -7.99
N SER A 356 -0.21 11.41 -7.25
CA SER A 356 -0.52 12.80 -7.54
C SER A 356 -0.39 13.60 -6.25
N ARG A 357 0.53 14.58 -6.21
CA ARG A 357 0.91 15.28 -4.97
C ARG A 357 1.10 16.78 -5.21
N LYS A 358 0.51 17.62 -4.35
CA LYS A 358 0.85 19.06 -4.32
C LYS A 358 2.31 19.21 -3.85
N GLN A 359 3.11 19.98 -4.59
CA GLN A 359 4.50 20.24 -4.24
C GLN A 359 4.59 21.04 -2.92
N ALA A 360 5.64 20.81 -2.14
CA ALA A 360 5.81 21.48 -0.84
C ALA A 360 6.09 23.00 -0.97
N SER A 361 6.85 23.38 -2.01
CA SER A 361 7.29 24.73 -2.33
C SER A 361 6.69 25.22 -3.65
N VAL A 362 6.61 26.55 -3.84
CA VAL A 362 6.22 27.15 -5.12
C VAL A 362 7.34 26.95 -6.17
N ALA A 363 6.93 26.62 -7.40
CA ALA A 363 7.81 26.55 -8.56
C ALA A 363 7.75 27.86 -9.36
N PHE A 364 8.88 28.54 -9.55
CA PHE A 364 8.94 29.80 -10.29
C PHE A 364 8.88 29.65 -11.82
N SER A 365 8.91 28.41 -12.33
CA SER A 365 8.71 28.07 -13.73
C SER A 365 8.12 26.67 -13.87
N THR A 366 7.52 26.38 -15.03
CA THR A 366 7.11 25.02 -15.46
C THR A 366 8.29 24.06 -15.33
N THR A 367 9.44 24.41 -15.89
CA THR A 367 10.70 23.63 -15.81
C THR A 367 11.06 23.20 -14.38
N LYS A 368 10.87 24.08 -13.38
CA LYS A 368 11.12 23.73 -11.97
C LYS A 368 10.07 22.78 -11.40
N ALA A 369 8.80 22.92 -11.79
CA ALA A 369 7.75 22.00 -11.38
C ALA A 369 7.99 20.60 -11.95
N GLU A 370 8.32 20.52 -13.23
CA GLU A 370 8.61 19.28 -13.96
C GLU A 370 9.83 18.57 -13.40
N TYR A 371 10.93 19.31 -13.17
CA TYR A 371 12.13 18.75 -12.54
C TYR A 371 11.83 18.16 -11.15
N VAL A 372 10.90 18.74 -10.40
CA VAL A 372 10.45 18.20 -9.10
C VAL A 372 9.60 16.93 -9.26
N ALA A 373 8.78 16.81 -10.31
CA ALA A 373 8.06 15.57 -10.61
C ALA A 373 9.03 14.46 -11.06
N ALA A 374 9.94 14.76 -12.00
CA ALA A 374 10.95 13.85 -12.51
C ALA A 374 11.89 13.35 -11.39
N ALA A 375 12.36 14.24 -10.51
CA ALA A 375 13.17 13.84 -9.35
C ALA A 375 12.40 12.92 -8.38
N SER A 376 11.10 13.18 -8.15
CA SER A 376 10.26 12.31 -7.32
C SER A 376 9.97 10.95 -8.00
N CYS A 377 9.90 10.91 -9.32
CA CYS A 377 9.73 9.67 -10.08
C CYS A 377 11.02 8.84 -10.05
N CYS A 378 12.18 9.49 -10.24
CA CYS A 378 13.51 8.91 -10.06
C CYS A 378 13.68 8.22 -8.69
N SER A 379 13.35 8.89 -7.57
CA SER A 379 13.41 8.26 -6.24
C SER A 379 12.59 6.97 -6.13
N GLN A 380 11.41 6.94 -6.77
CA GLN A 380 10.54 5.77 -6.75
C GLN A 380 11.04 4.65 -7.67
N LEU A 381 11.56 4.99 -8.86
CA LEU A 381 12.19 4.02 -9.78
C LEU A 381 13.42 3.35 -9.16
N LEU A 382 14.26 4.11 -8.45
CA LEU A 382 15.43 3.57 -7.73
C LEU A 382 15.00 2.64 -6.58
N TRP A 383 13.97 3.01 -5.82
CA TRP A 383 13.38 2.13 -4.80
C TRP A 383 12.85 0.83 -5.43
N MET A 384 12.22 0.89 -6.60
CA MET A 384 11.75 -0.28 -7.34
C MET A 384 12.92 -1.14 -7.85
N LYS A 385 13.95 -0.55 -8.47
CA LYS A 385 15.19 -1.23 -8.92
C LYS A 385 15.82 -2.05 -7.79
N ALA A 386 16.03 -1.40 -6.64
CA ALA A 386 16.66 -2.01 -5.46
C ALA A 386 15.76 -3.00 -4.70
N THR A 387 14.43 -2.93 -4.89
CA THR A 387 13.46 -3.91 -4.37
C THR A 387 13.42 -5.17 -5.26
N LEU A 388 13.40 -4.98 -6.59
CA LEU A 388 13.26 -6.05 -7.57
C LEU A 388 14.45 -7.01 -7.61
N ARG A 389 15.68 -6.53 -7.34
CA ARG A 389 16.95 -7.31 -7.40
C ARG A 389 17.27 -8.00 -8.73
N ALA A 390 16.39 -7.94 -9.71
CA ALA A 390 16.62 -8.42 -11.05
C ALA A 390 17.84 -7.70 -11.65
N ARG A 391 18.48 -8.37 -12.61
CA ARG A 391 19.48 -7.79 -13.52
C ARG A 391 18.83 -6.79 -14.49
N LEU A 392 18.33 -5.70 -13.92
CA LEU A 392 18.03 -4.46 -14.63
C LEU A 392 19.36 -3.75 -14.92
N ASP A 393 20.18 -4.42 -15.73
CA ASP A 393 21.55 -4.01 -16.09
C ASP A 393 21.52 -2.90 -17.17
N ALA A 394 20.33 -2.54 -17.65
CA ALA A 394 20.06 -1.38 -18.50
C ALA A 394 19.61 -0.15 -17.70
N LEU A 395 19.85 1.04 -18.25
CA LEU A 395 19.28 2.29 -17.72
C LEU A 395 17.74 2.20 -17.68
N ILE A 396 17.14 2.72 -16.61
CA ILE A 396 15.68 2.78 -16.47
C ILE A 396 15.15 3.99 -17.27
N PRO A 397 14.23 3.84 -18.23
CA PRO A 397 13.61 4.97 -18.91
C PRO A 397 12.72 5.79 -17.96
N LEU A 398 13.00 7.08 -17.83
CA LEU A 398 12.12 8.08 -17.23
C LEU A 398 11.68 9.06 -18.32
N LEU A 399 10.40 8.98 -18.68
CA LEU A 399 9.78 9.82 -19.69
C LEU A 399 9.26 11.11 -19.07
N VAL A 400 9.65 12.25 -19.66
CA VAL A 400 9.34 13.62 -19.23
C VAL A 400 9.11 14.49 -20.47
N ASP A 401 7.93 15.06 -20.64
CA ASP A 401 7.61 15.92 -21.80
C ASP A 401 8.41 17.24 -21.82
N SER A 402 8.92 17.66 -20.67
CA SER A 402 9.65 18.91 -20.51
C SER A 402 11.10 18.81 -21.02
N THR A 403 11.29 19.05 -22.32
CA THR A 403 12.59 19.29 -22.97
C THR A 403 13.55 20.14 -22.12
N SER A 404 13.04 21.18 -21.47
CA SER A 404 13.81 22.07 -20.60
C SER A 404 14.25 21.41 -19.30
N ALA A 405 13.41 20.57 -18.67
CA ALA A 405 13.79 19.85 -17.46
C ALA A 405 14.84 18.76 -17.77
N ILE A 406 14.67 18.04 -18.89
CA ILE A 406 15.67 17.11 -19.42
C ILE A 406 17.00 17.84 -19.65
N SER A 407 16.98 18.96 -20.38
CA SER A 407 18.18 19.75 -20.68
C SER A 407 18.92 20.21 -19.42
N VAL A 408 18.18 20.59 -18.38
CA VAL A 408 18.72 21.00 -17.07
C VAL A 408 19.30 19.83 -16.28
N ALA A 409 18.74 18.62 -16.42
CA ALA A 409 19.32 17.42 -15.84
C ALA A 409 20.63 17.04 -16.54
N LYS A 410 20.59 16.92 -17.88
CA LYS A 410 21.71 16.45 -18.72
C LYS A 410 22.90 17.42 -18.83
N ASN A 411 22.74 18.72 -18.52
CA ASN A 411 23.81 19.72 -18.67
C ASN A 411 24.19 20.41 -17.34
N PRO A 412 25.45 20.31 -16.86
CA PRO A 412 25.87 20.96 -15.63
C PRO A 412 26.00 22.49 -15.75
N VAL A 413 26.27 23.04 -16.93
CA VAL A 413 26.67 24.45 -17.15
C VAL A 413 25.59 25.49 -16.76
N LEU A 414 24.32 25.10 -16.61
CA LEU A 414 23.19 26.02 -16.40
C LEU A 414 23.08 26.64 -14.99
N HIS A 415 24.03 26.36 -14.07
CA HIS A 415 23.97 26.74 -12.65
C HIS A 415 23.56 28.20 -12.36
N SER A 416 23.98 29.18 -13.17
CA SER A 416 23.74 30.60 -12.89
C SER A 416 22.25 30.98 -12.81
N ARG A 417 21.37 30.30 -13.54
CA ARG A 417 19.91 30.55 -13.53
C ARG A 417 19.13 29.62 -12.59
N THR A 418 19.77 28.61 -11.99
CA THR A 418 19.07 27.52 -11.29
C THR A 418 19.51 27.27 -9.84
N LYS A 419 20.45 28.06 -9.28
CA LYS A 419 20.93 27.95 -7.87
C LYS A 419 19.85 27.73 -6.80
N HIS A 420 18.64 28.22 -7.00
CA HIS A 420 17.54 28.11 -6.03
C HIS A 420 16.90 26.71 -5.93
N ILE A 421 17.58 25.65 -6.39
CA ILE A 421 17.06 24.27 -6.50
C ILE A 421 18.14 23.19 -6.21
N ASP A 422 19.38 23.57 -5.84
CA ASP A 422 20.59 22.72 -5.84
C ASP A 422 20.41 21.28 -5.32
N VAL A 423 19.89 21.07 -4.11
CA VAL A 423 19.83 19.73 -3.48
C VAL A 423 19.01 18.72 -4.30
N ARG A 424 17.93 19.16 -4.96
CA ARG A 424 17.13 18.28 -5.84
C ARG A 424 17.76 18.15 -7.23
N PHE A 425 18.49 19.17 -7.67
CA PHE A 425 19.22 19.17 -8.94
C PHE A 425 20.35 18.16 -8.94
N HIS A 426 21.12 18.08 -7.86
CA HIS A 426 22.15 17.06 -7.73
C HIS A 426 21.54 15.65 -7.79
N PHE A 427 20.44 15.37 -7.09
CA PHE A 427 19.86 14.02 -7.07
C PHE A 427 19.48 13.44 -8.45
N LEU A 428 18.69 14.16 -9.26
CA LEU A 428 18.27 13.65 -10.57
C LEU A 428 19.43 13.65 -11.60
N ARG A 429 20.36 14.62 -11.51
CA ARG A 429 21.55 14.67 -12.36
C ARG A 429 22.53 13.55 -12.03
N ASP A 430 22.84 13.34 -10.76
CA ASP A 430 23.78 12.32 -10.26
C ASP A 430 23.35 10.90 -10.68
N HIS A 431 22.05 10.57 -10.59
CA HIS A 431 21.53 9.29 -11.08
C HIS A 431 21.43 9.19 -12.62
N TYR A 432 21.43 10.31 -13.35
CA TYR A 432 21.61 10.31 -14.81
C TYR A 432 23.09 10.08 -15.19
N GLU A 433 24.01 10.83 -14.57
CA GLU A 433 25.46 10.75 -14.79
C GLU A 433 26.05 9.38 -14.36
N LYS A 434 25.48 8.73 -13.34
CA LYS A 434 25.78 7.34 -12.94
C LYS A 434 25.20 6.27 -13.85
N GLY A 435 24.32 6.62 -14.78
CA GLY A 435 23.63 5.66 -15.65
C GLY A 435 22.56 4.81 -14.94
N ASP A 436 21.97 5.28 -13.83
CA ASP A 436 20.85 4.58 -13.20
C ASP A 436 19.55 4.72 -14.01
N ILE A 437 19.36 5.88 -14.65
CA ILE A 437 18.15 6.31 -15.37
C ILE A 437 18.56 6.99 -16.68
N ASP A 438 17.83 6.75 -17.77
CA ASP A 438 17.86 7.62 -18.96
C ASP A 438 16.63 8.52 -18.99
N LEU A 439 16.82 9.77 -19.39
CA LEU A 439 15.78 10.79 -19.51
C LEU A 439 15.36 10.93 -20.97
N ILE A 440 14.14 10.52 -21.26
CA ILE A 440 13.53 10.45 -22.60
C ILE A 440 12.34 11.42 -22.65
N HIS A 441 12.02 11.92 -23.83
CA HIS A 441 10.84 12.73 -24.13
C HIS A 441 9.81 11.91 -24.91
#